data_AF-A0A9D9VEN3-F1
#
_entry.id   AF-A0A9D9VEN3-F1
#
_cell.length_a   1.000
_cell.length_b   1.000
_cell.length_c   1.000
_cell.angle_alpha   90.00
_cell.angle_beta   90.00
_cell.angle_gamma   90.00
#
_symmetry.space_group_name_H-M   'P 1'
#
loop_
_entity.id
_entity.type
_entity.pdbx_description
1 polymer ?
#
loop_
_entity_poly.entity_id
_entity_poly.type
_entity_poly.pdbx_seq_one_letter_code
_entity_poly.pdbx_strand_id
1 'polypeptide(L)'
;WGTVYDSVTKQPLDPVYVVLLDKNNKEVSTAITDMDGRFGFLVPSGTYRISVKKNNYIFPSLKLKGRDTDGVYDNLYFGDDMFIEQGKIITKNIPMDPERFDWNEFTKKDKNLLKFNSPYAWILSVVSNFLFYAGFLLAIFLLVVNGFNLYNIVVISFYAVLMVFKKVNLKTKTHGVIKEKDTMFPLSFAVVRVFAKGGTKEIFHRVADKYGNYYCLIPKGEYYIKIDKKNNDESYTNVYTSENLVIKNGILNKDFVV
;
A
#
# COMPACT_ATOMS: atom_id res chain seq x y z
N TRP A 1 -11.11 2.97 14.76
CA TRP A 1 -10.92 4.01 13.75
C TRP A 1 -11.96 3.77 12.66
N GLY A 2 -12.32 4.81 11.92
CA GLY A 2 -13.08 4.67 10.68
C GLY A 2 -12.13 4.61 9.50
N THR A 3 -12.64 4.24 8.32
CA THR A 3 -11.84 4.19 7.08
C THR A 3 -12.59 4.90 5.96
N VAL A 4 -11.92 5.77 5.21
CA VAL A 4 -12.41 6.34 3.96
C VAL A 4 -11.81 5.55 2.79
N TYR A 5 -12.65 5.15 1.84
CA TYR A 5 -12.23 4.25 0.77
C TYR A 5 -13.03 4.48 -0.53
N ASP A 6 -12.50 3.97 -1.64
CA ASP A 6 -13.12 4.03 -2.97
C ASP A 6 -14.27 3.02 -3.06
N SER A 7 -15.47 3.48 -3.39
CA SER A 7 -16.66 2.62 -3.45
C SER A 7 -16.58 1.53 -4.51
N VAL A 8 -15.75 1.67 -5.54
CA VAL A 8 -15.59 0.73 -6.66
C VAL A 8 -14.44 -0.23 -6.42
N THR A 9 -13.24 0.29 -6.14
CA THR A 9 -12.03 -0.53 -5.99
C THR A 9 -11.90 -1.10 -4.58
N LYS A 10 -12.64 -0.58 -3.61
CA LYS A 10 -12.54 -0.89 -2.17
C LYS A 10 -11.19 -0.53 -1.55
N GLN A 11 -10.33 0.15 -2.30
CA GLN A 11 -9.03 0.59 -1.81
C GLN A 11 -9.18 1.81 -0.90
N PRO A 12 -8.38 1.89 0.18
CA PRO A 12 -8.40 3.06 1.06
C PRO A 12 -7.97 4.33 0.33
N LEU A 13 -8.50 5.48 0.76
CA LEU A 13 -8.22 6.78 0.17
C LEU A 13 -7.35 7.64 1.08
N ASP A 14 -6.26 8.15 0.51
CA ASP A 14 -5.29 9.02 1.18
C ASP A 14 -4.77 10.10 0.21
N PRO A 15 -4.57 11.36 0.64
CA PRO A 15 -5.20 12.00 1.80
C PRO A 15 -6.67 12.35 1.50
N VAL A 16 -7.54 12.20 2.49
CA VAL A 16 -8.92 12.73 2.51
C VAL A 16 -9.06 13.70 3.66
N TYR A 17 -9.64 14.86 3.40
CA TYR A 17 -9.98 15.82 4.43
C TYR A 17 -11.34 15.43 5.05
N VAL A 18 -11.32 15.03 6.32
CA VAL A 18 -12.48 14.60 7.09
C VAL A 18 -12.83 15.70 8.10
N VAL A 19 -14.07 16.18 8.07
CA VAL A 19 -14.58 17.24 8.94
C VAL A 19 -15.70 16.68 9.80
N LEU A 20 -15.58 16.87 11.11
CA LEU A 20 -16.64 16.57 12.07
C LEU A 20 -17.43 17.85 12.35
N LEU A 21 -18.73 17.79 12.09
CA LEU A 21 -19.69 18.87 12.25
C LEU A 21 -20.59 18.60 13.45
N ASP A 22 -20.96 19.65 14.20
CA ASP A 22 -22.00 19.57 15.23
C ASP A 22 -23.41 19.60 14.61
N LYS A 23 -24.44 19.52 15.46
CA LYS A 23 -25.86 19.63 15.07
C LYS A 23 -26.19 20.94 14.33
N ASN A 24 -25.41 22.00 14.52
CA ASN A 24 -25.59 23.30 13.89
C ASN A 24 -24.74 23.45 12.60
N ASN A 25 -24.14 22.36 12.10
CA ASN A 25 -23.22 22.33 10.97
C ASN A 25 -21.94 23.17 11.18
N LYS A 26 -21.55 23.42 12.43
CA LYS A 26 -20.28 24.08 12.75
C LYS A 26 -19.17 23.03 12.82
N GLU A 27 -18.01 23.37 12.26
CA GLU A 27 -16.82 22.52 12.35
C GLU A 27 -16.32 22.43 13.81
N VAL A 28 -16.24 21.20 14.31
CA VAL A 28 -15.78 20.87 15.66
C VAL A 28 -14.34 20.39 15.62
N SER A 29 -14.02 19.54 14.65
CA SER A 29 -12.71 18.92 14.51
C SER A 29 -12.47 18.49 13.07
N THR A 30 -11.21 18.38 12.67
CA THR A 30 -10.81 17.98 11.34
C THR A 30 -9.67 16.96 11.43
N ALA A 31 -9.62 16.05 10.47
CA ALA A 31 -8.63 15.00 10.37
C ALA A 31 -8.25 14.77 8.91
N ILE A 32 -7.03 14.31 8.68
CA ILE A 32 -6.59 13.83 7.38
C ILE A 32 -6.39 12.32 7.51
N THR A 33 -6.86 11.55 6.54
CA THR A 33 -6.64 10.09 6.53
C THR A 33 -5.16 9.74 6.42
N ASP A 34 -4.78 8.57 6.93
CA ASP A 34 -3.45 7.99 6.68
C ASP A 34 -3.42 7.19 5.36
N MET A 35 -2.27 6.60 5.03
CA MET A 35 -2.10 5.75 3.82
C MET A 35 -3.05 4.56 3.76
N ASP A 36 -3.65 4.16 4.89
CA ASP A 36 -4.64 3.10 5.00
C ASP A 36 -6.08 3.64 5.00
N GLY A 37 -6.26 4.93 4.71
CA GLY A 37 -7.55 5.61 4.69
C GLY A 37 -8.15 5.82 6.07
N ARG A 38 -7.40 5.55 7.15
CA ARG A 38 -7.94 5.55 8.52
C ARG A 38 -8.06 6.96 9.06
N PHE A 39 -9.10 7.19 9.84
CA PHE A 39 -9.29 8.44 10.58
C PHE A 39 -9.91 8.19 11.96
N GLY A 40 -9.85 9.20 12.81
CA GLY A 40 -10.50 9.20 14.11
C GLY A 40 -10.61 10.60 14.69
N PHE A 41 -11.60 10.79 15.56
CA PHE A 41 -11.81 12.02 16.30
C PHE A 41 -11.84 11.71 17.79
N LEU A 42 -11.30 12.62 18.60
CA LEU A 42 -11.42 12.59 20.04
C LEU A 42 -12.28 13.77 20.47
N VAL A 43 -13.57 13.51 20.68
CA VAL A 43 -14.57 14.54 21.02
C VAL A 43 -15.41 14.13 22.24
N PRO A 44 -16.02 15.10 22.96
CA PRO A 44 -16.99 14.82 24.00
C PRO A 44 -18.21 14.05 23.48
N SER A 45 -19.02 13.53 24.40
CA SER A 45 -20.28 12.90 24.03
C SER A 45 -21.21 13.89 23.35
N GLY A 46 -21.78 13.52 22.20
CA GLY A 46 -22.67 14.40 21.46
C GLY A 46 -23.13 13.82 20.13
N THR A 47 -24.07 14.50 19.48
CA THR A 47 -24.51 14.18 18.12
C THR A 47 -23.68 14.97 17.12
N TYR A 48 -23.07 14.26 16.19
CA TYR A 48 -22.20 14.82 15.17
C TYR A 48 -22.54 14.26 13.79
N ARG A 49 -22.06 14.96 12.77
CA ARG A 49 -22.09 14.54 11.37
C ARG A 49 -20.69 14.60 10.79
N ILE A 50 -20.34 13.67 9.91
CA ILE A 50 -19.05 13.69 9.21
C ILE A 50 -19.27 14.14 7.77
N SER A 51 -18.42 15.05 7.30
CA SER A 51 -18.31 15.44 5.90
C SER A 51 -16.89 15.13 5.43
N VAL A 52 -16.74 14.59 4.22
CA VAL A 52 -15.43 14.29 3.65
C VAL A 52 -15.24 14.97 2.31
N LYS A 53 -14.01 15.40 2.05
CA LYS A 53 -13.63 16.06 0.80
C LYS A 53 -12.32 15.50 0.27
N LYS A 54 -12.34 15.12 -1.01
CA LYS A 54 -11.17 14.69 -1.78
C LYS A 54 -11.37 15.10 -3.24
N ASN A 55 -10.31 15.53 -3.92
CA ASN A 55 -10.38 15.86 -5.34
C ASN A 55 -10.80 14.65 -6.17
N ASN A 56 -11.66 14.86 -7.17
CA ASN A 56 -12.18 13.86 -8.10
C ASN A 56 -13.03 12.74 -7.45
N TYR A 57 -13.56 12.99 -6.25
CA TYR A 57 -14.43 12.07 -5.53
C TYR A 57 -15.66 12.79 -4.96
N ILE A 58 -16.81 12.13 -5.01
CA ILE A 58 -18.09 12.57 -4.47
C ILE A 58 -18.38 11.85 -3.16
N PHE A 59 -18.92 12.61 -2.21
CA PHE A 59 -19.54 12.12 -1.00
C PHE A 59 -20.91 12.80 -0.81
N PRO A 60 -21.95 12.09 -0.33
CA PRO A 60 -21.98 10.66 -0.05
C PRO A 60 -21.96 9.78 -1.30
N SER A 61 -21.52 8.52 -1.16
CA SER A 61 -21.61 7.54 -2.24
C SER A 61 -23.07 7.31 -2.64
N LEU A 62 -23.39 7.51 -3.92
CA LEU A 62 -24.67 7.20 -4.51
C LEU A 62 -24.78 5.71 -4.85
N LYS A 63 -23.66 5.05 -5.16
CA LYS A 63 -23.60 3.64 -5.54
C LYS A 63 -23.97 2.68 -4.41
N LEU A 64 -23.57 3.02 -3.17
CA LEU A 64 -23.75 2.15 -2.01
C LEU A 64 -24.85 2.64 -1.06
N LYS A 65 -25.58 3.70 -1.45
CA LYS A 65 -26.60 4.32 -0.61
C LYS A 65 -27.63 3.28 -0.13
N GLY A 66 -27.84 3.23 1.19
CA GLY A 66 -28.80 2.32 1.83
C GLY A 66 -28.27 0.91 2.10
N ARG A 67 -27.01 0.60 1.78
CA ARG A 67 -26.35 -0.64 2.20
C ARG A 67 -25.61 -0.43 3.52
N ASP A 68 -25.67 -1.39 4.43
CA ASP A 68 -24.89 -1.36 5.67
C ASP A 68 -23.50 -2.00 5.54
N THR A 69 -23.32 -2.85 4.52
CA THR A 69 -22.05 -3.52 4.19
C THR A 69 -21.85 -3.62 2.67
N ASP A 70 -20.60 -3.69 2.23
CA ASP A 70 -20.23 -3.93 0.82
C ASP A 70 -19.36 -5.18 0.61
N GLY A 71 -19.35 -6.08 1.59
CA GLY A 71 -18.57 -7.32 1.58
C GLY A 71 -17.13 -7.16 2.10
N VAL A 72 -16.56 -5.96 2.05
CA VAL A 72 -15.23 -5.65 2.59
C VAL A 72 -15.35 -4.82 3.86
N TYR A 73 -16.16 -3.77 3.82
CA TYR A 73 -16.40 -2.86 4.92
C TYR A 73 -17.84 -2.94 5.42
N ASP A 74 -17.98 -2.91 6.74
CA ASP A 74 -19.28 -2.87 7.43
C ASP A 74 -19.54 -1.47 8.01
N ASN A 75 -20.75 -1.22 8.52
CA ASN A 75 -21.15 0.05 9.14
C ASN A 75 -20.90 1.26 8.23
N LEU A 76 -21.39 1.17 6.99
CA LEU A 76 -21.21 2.22 5.99
C LEU A 76 -21.90 3.52 6.42
N TYR A 77 -21.28 4.65 6.06
CA TYR A 77 -21.72 5.98 6.46
C TYR A 77 -21.94 6.90 5.25
N PHE A 78 -23.11 7.55 5.24
CA PHE A 78 -23.59 8.36 4.11
C PHE A 78 -23.95 9.79 4.50
N GLY A 79 -23.45 10.29 5.64
CA GLY A 79 -23.69 11.67 6.08
C GLY A 79 -24.82 11.84 7.10
N ASP A 80 -25.31 10.74 7.68
CA ASP A 80 -26.35 10.78 8.71
C ASP A 80 -25.83 11.29 10.07
N ASP A 81 -26.74 11.74 10.93
CA ASP A 81 -26.37 12.13 12.29
C ASP A 81 -26.04 10.90 13.14
N MET A 82 -24.94 10.97 13.88
CA MET A 82 -24.47 9.88 14.73
C MET A 82 -24.15 10.37 16.14
N PHE A 83 -24.56 9.59 17.13
CA PHE A 83 -24.19 9.84 18.52
C PHE A 83 -22.83 9.21 18.80
N ILE A 84 -21.88 10.02 19.27
CA ILE A 84 -20.57 9.60 19.70
C ILE A 84 -20.56 9.67 21.23
N GLU A 85 -20.20 8.56 21.88
CA GLU A 85 -19.93 8.55 23.32
C GLU A 85 -18.48 8.96 23.59
N GLN A 86 -18.25 9.69 24.67
CA GLN A 86 -16.93 10.14 25.09
C GLN A 86 -15.96 8.95 25.24
N GLY A 87 -14.80 9.04 24.59
CA GLY A 87 -13.76 8.02 24.63
C GLY A 87 -14.01 6.79 23.73
N LYS A 88 -15.19 6.68 23.07
CA LYS A 88 -15.39 5.67 22.03
C LYS A 88 -14.85 6.17 20.69
N ILE A 89 -14.14 5.28 20.01
CA ILE A 89 -13.57 5.56 18.69
C ILE A 89 -14.68 5.36 17.65
N ILE A 90 -14.78 6.27 16.69
CA ILE A 90 -15.66 6.11 15.54
C ILE A 90 -15.23 4.87 14.74
N THR A 91 -16.19 4.01 14.39
CA THR A 91 -15.98 2.78 13.60
C THR A 91 -16.73 2.82 12.27
N LYS A 92 -17.13 4.01 11.82
CA LYS A 92 -17.89 4.21 10.57
C LYS A 92 -16.95 4.22 9.36
N ASN A 93 -17.32 3.48 8.33
CA ASN A 93 -16.59 3.41 7.07
C ASN A 93 -17.28 4.28 6.02
N ILE A 94 -16.51 5.12 5.32
CA ILE A 94 -17.01 6.18 4.44
C ILE A 94 -16.64 5.84 3.00
N PRO A 95 -17.57 5.28 2.21
CA PRO A 95 -17.35 5.10 0.78
C PRO A 95 -17.44 6.44 0.04
N MET A 96 -16.52 6.68 -0.88
CA MET A 96 -16.56 7.81 -1.82
C MET A 96 -16.62 7.30 -3.27
N ASP A 97 -17.42 7.98 -4.10
CA ASP A 97 -17.56 7.63 -5.52
C ASP A 97 -16.59 8.46 -6.39
N PRO A 98 -15.83 7.85 -7.31
CA PRO A 98 -14.98 8.63 -8.22
C PRO A 98 -15.84 9.44 -9.22
N GLU A 99 -15.58 10.75 -9.36
CA GLU A 99 -16.31 11.68 -10.24
C GLU A 99 -16.14 11.36 -11.73
N ARG A 100 -14.89 11.08 -12.12
CA ARG A 100 -14.51 10.65 -13.46
C ARG A 100 -13.37 9.65 -13.32
N PHE A 101 -13.63 8.41 -13.68
CA PHE A 101 -12.56 7.42 -13.84
C PHE A 101 -11.87 7.69 -15.19
N ASP A 102 -10.98 8.67 -15.22
CA ASP A 102 -10.16 8.91 -16.40
C ASP A 102 -9.00 7.91 -16.41
N TRP A 103 -9.21 6.78 -17.10
CA TRP A 103 -8.17 5.77 -17.36
C TRP A 103 -6.87 6.41 -17.86
N ASN A 104 -6.95 7.48 -18.64
CA ASN A 104 -5.80 8.15 -19.22
C ASN A 104 -5.01 8.95 -18.16
N GLU A 105 -5.70 9.66 -17.27
CA GLU A 105 -5.05 10.37 -16.16
C GLU A 105 -4.45 9.42 -15.12
N PHE A 106 -5.13 8.31 -14.80
CA PHE A 106 -4.61 7.29 -13.89
C PHE A 106 -3.34 6.63 -14.46
N THR A 107 -3.33 6.32 -15.76
CA THR A 107 -2.17 5.73 -16.45
C THR A 107 -1.01 6.73 -16.59
N LYS A 108 -1.31 8.03 -16.72
CA LYS A 108 -0.30 9.10 -16.73
C LYS A 108 0.25 9.41 -15.33
N LYS A 109 -0.59 9.37 -14.29
CA LYS A 109 -0.19 9.51 -12.88
C LYS A 109 0.70 8.35 -12.44
N ASP A 110 0.34 7.09 -12.74
CA ASP A 110 1.23 5.94 -12.48
C ASP A 110 2.62 6.11 -13.13
N LYS A 111 2.67 6.64 -14.36
CA LYS A 111 3.93 6.87 -15.09
C LYS A 111 4.75 8.07 -14.60
N ASN A 112 4.11 9.10 -14.02
CA ASN A 112 4.80 10.32 -13.55
C ASN A 112 5.06 10.34 -12.03
N LEU A 113 4.26 9.66 -11.22
CA LEU A 113 4.46 9.56 -9.76
C LEU A 113 5.65 8.66 -9.40
N LEU A 114 6.10 7.79 -10.32
CA LEU A 114 7.31 6.97 -10.15
C LEU A 114 8.61 7.70 -10.56
N LYS A 115 8.54 8.95 -11.02
CA LYS A 115 9.73 9.76 -11.32
C LYS A 115 10.24 10.55 -10.11
N PHE A 116 10.15 9.98 -8.90
CA PHE A 116 10.94 10.44 -7.75
C PHE A 116 12.41 9.99 -7.80
N ASN A 117 12.92 9.59 -8.98
CA ASN A 117 14.35 9.59 -9.19
C ASN A 117 14.74 11.03 -9.51
N SER A 118 15.27 11.73 -8.51
CA SER A 118 15.95 13.02 -8.70
C SER A 118 16.81 12.92 -9.96
N PRO A 119 16.69 13.84 -10.94
CA PRO A 119 17.49 13.79 -12.18
C PRO A 119 18.98 13.75 -11.85
N TYR A 120 19.38 14.36 -10.73
CA TYR A 120 20.72 14.30 -10.16
C TYR A 120 21.14 12.91 -9.71
N ALA A 121 20.22 12.10 -9.16
CA ALA A 121 20.51 10.72 -8.75
C ALA A 121 20.80 9.82 -9.95
N TRP A 122 20.08 10.00 -11.06
CA TRP A 122 20.35 9.28 -12.31
C TRP A 122 21.73 9.67 -12.87
N ILE A 123 22.01 10.97 -13.00
CA ILE A 123 23.32 11.46 -13.46
C ILE A 123 24.45 10.96 -12.55
N LEU A 124 24.29 11.07 -11.23
CA LEU A 124 25.26 10.59 -10.25
C LEU A 124 25.51 9.09 -10.38
N SER A 125 24.46 8.29 -10.65
CA SER A 125 24.61 6.84 -10.85
C SER A 125 25.36 6.49 -12.13
N VAL A 126 25.14 7.23 -13.22
CA VAL A 126 25.84 7.05 -14.50
C VAL A 126 27.31 7.43 -14.35
N VAL A 127 27.60 8.58 -13.75
CA VAL A 127 28.97 9.06 -13.50
C VAL A 127 29.71 8.13 -12.53
N SER A 128 29.08 7.73 -11.43
CA SER A 128 29.65 6.78 -10.47
C SER A 128 29.95 5.42 -11.11
N ASN A 129 29.05 4.92 -11.96
CA ASN A 129 29.29 3.69 -12.72
C ASN A 129 30.48 3.82 -13.66
N PHE A 130 30.57 4.92 -14.41
CA PHE A 130 31.69 5.18 -15.31
C PHE A 130 33.02 5.26 -14.55
N LEU A 131 33.08 6.06 -13.48
CA LEU A 131 34.27 6.19 -12.63
C LEU A 131 34.70 4.85 -12.02
N PHE A 132 33.75 4.02 -11.59
CA PHE A 132 34.03 2.70 -11.05
C PHE A 132 34.71 1.79 -12.08
N TYR A 133 34.14 1.67 -13.29
CA TYR A 133 34.71 0.80 -14.34
C TYR A 133 36.03 1.35 -14.89
N ALA A 134 36.13 2.68 -15.06
CA ALA A 134 37.38 3.32 -15.47
C ALA A 134 38.49 3.09 -14.42
N GLY A 135 38.17 3.29 -13.14
CA GLY A 135 39.11 3.03 -12.03
C GLY A 135 39.51 1.56 -11.93
N PHE A 136 38.58 0.63 -12.14
CA PHE A 136 38.88 -0.80 -12.15
C PHE A 136 39.79 -1.21 -13.32
N LEU A 137 39.52 -0.72 -14.53
CA LEU A 137 40.39 -0.94 -15.69
C LEU A 137 41.78 -0.35 -15.49
N LEU A 138 41.86 0.86 -14.93
CA LEU A 138 43.12 1.50 -14.58
C LEU A 138 43.89 0.68 -13.53
N ALA A 139 43.22 0.13 -12.52
CA ALA A 139 43.85 -0.73 -11.52
C ALA A 139 44.43 -2.00 -12.14
N ILE A 140 43.70 -2.66 -13.06
CA ILE A 140 44.21 -3.82 -13.83
C ILE A 140 45.43 -3.43 -14.65
N PHE A 141 45.37 -2.31 -15.37
CA PHE A 141 46.48 -1.81 -16.17
C PHE A 141 47.75 -1.57 -15.32
N LEU A 142 47.59 -0.94 -14.14
CA LEU A 142 48.70 -0.70 -13.21
C LEU A 142 49.30 -1.99 -12.66
N LEU A 143 48.50 -3.03 -12.42
CA LEU A 143 49.02 -4.34 -12.01
C LEU A 143 49.88 -4.98 -13.10
N VAL A 144 49.48 -4.86 -14.38
CA VAL A 144 50.22 -5.42 -15.51
C VAL A 144 51.53 -4.67 -15.77
N VAL A 145 51.53 -3.33 -15.68
CA VAL A 145 52.70 -2.50 -16.00
C VAL A 145 53.70 -2.42 -14.85
N ASN A 146 53.24 -2.19 -13.61
CA ASN A 146 54.12 -2.03 -12.44
C ASN A 146 54.42 -3.34 -11.70
N GLY A 147 53.93 -4.47 -12.22
CA GLY A 147 54.12 -5.79 -11.64
C GLY A 147 53.28 -6.09 -10.39
N PHE A 148 53.43 -7.31 -9.87
CA PHE A 148 52.70 -7.86 -8.73
C PHE A 148 53.17 -7.26 -7.38
N ASN A 149 52.93 -5.97 -7.18
CA ASN A 149 53.13 -5.30 -5.90
C ASN A 149 51.94 -5.54 -4.97
N LEU A 150 52.21 -5.74 -3.68
CA LEU A 150 51.22 -5.96 -2.63
C LEU A 150 50.16 -4.84 -2.60
N TYR A 151 50.55 -3.59 -2.86
CA TYR A 151 49.62 -2.46 -2.99
C TYR A 151 48.61 -2.65 -4.13
N ASN A 152 49.06 -3.01 -5.33
CA ASN A 152 48.19 -3.18 -6.50
C ASN A 152 47.21 -4.35 -6.31
N ILE A 153 47.67 -5.43 -5.66
CA ILE A 153 46.84 -6.60 -5.33
C ILE A 153 45.73 -6.21 -4.35
N VAL A 154 46.05 -5.42 -3.31
CA VAL A 154 45.05 -4.93 -2.34
C VAL A 154 44.02 -4.03 -3.02
N VAL A 155 44.44 -3.11 -3.88
CA VAL A 155 43.55 -2.21 -4.61
C VAL A 155 42.58 -2.99 -5.52
N ILE A 156 43.10 -3.94 -6.32
CA ILE A 156 42.24 -4.76 -7.20
C ILE A 156 41.28 -5.63 -6.38
N SER A 157 41.75 -6.23 -5.28
CA SER A 157 40.91 -7.03 -4.38
C SER A 157 39.76 -6.20 -3.81
N PHE A 158 40.03 -4.96 -3.41
CA PHE A 158 39.01 -4.03 -2.94
C PHE A 158 37.97 -3.70 -4.03
N TYR A 159 38.40 -3.39 -5.25
CA TYR A 159 37.47 -3.18 -6.37
C TYR A 159 36.65 -4.44 -6.71
N ALA A 160 37.24 -5.64 -6.62
CA ALA A 160 36.52 -6.89 -6.83
C ALA A 160 35.42 -7.10 -5.78
N VAL A 161 35.71 -6.82 -4.50
CA VAL A 161 34.72 -6.86 -3.41
C VAL A 161 33.59 -5.84 -3.66
N LEU A 162 33.91 -4.60 -4.04
CA LEU A 162 32.90 -3.59 -4.40
C LEU A 162 32.06 -4.02 -5.62
N MET A 163 32.64 -4.67 -6.62
CA MET A 163 31.91 -5.21 -7.76
C MET A 163 30.91 -6.29 -7.33
N VAL A 164 31.28 -7.15 -6.38
CA VAL A 164 30.37 -8.14 -5.78
C VAL A 164 29.23 -7.41 -5.06
N PHE A 165 29.52 -6.47 -4.16
CA PHE A 165 28.49 -5.69 -3.47
C PHE A 165 27.54 -4.96 -4.43
N LYS A 166 28.06 -4.40 -5.52
CA LYS A 166 27.26 -3.73 -6.56
C LYS A 166 26.33 -4.70 -7.32
N LYS A 167 26.75 -5.96 -7.50
CA LYS A 167 25.91 -7.01 -8.10
C LYS A 167 24.91 -7.60 -7.11
N VAL A 168 25.21 -7.59 -5.81
CA VAL A 168 24.27 -8.00 -4.77
C VAL A 168 23.20 -6.93 -4.62
N ASN A 169 22.18 -7.01 -5.47
CA ASN A 169 21.03 -6.12 -5.46
C ASN A 169 20.16 -6.48 -4.23
N LEU A 170 20.48 -5.93 -3.06
CA LEU A 170 19.71 -6.07 -1.81
C LEU A 170 18.38 -5.30 -1.87
N LYS A 171 17.64 -5.39 -2.97
CA LYS A 171 16.28 -4.85 -3.06
C LYS A 171 15.37 -5.78 -2.28
N THR A 172 15.00 -5.36 -1.08
CA THR A 172 13.93 -6.01 -0.33
C THR A 172 12.63 -5.82 -1.11
N LYS A 173 11.97 -6.93 -1.43
CA LYS A 173 10.65 -6.88 -2.06
C LYS A 173 9.66 -6.29 -1.07
N THR A 174 9.01 -5.18 -1.41
CA THR A 174 8.12 -4.44 -0.50
C THR A 174 6.65 -4.81 -0.63
N HIS A 175 6.23 -5.46 -1.71
CA HIS A 175 4.85 -5.86 -1.99
C HIS A 175 4.76 -7.34 -2.35
N GLY A 176 3.60 -7.96 -2.18
CA GLY A 176 3.30 -9.28 -2.73
C GLY A 176 2.39 -9.17 -3.95
N VAL A 177 2.30 -10.25 -4.74
CA VAL A 177 1.42 -10.32 -5.92
C VAL A 177 0.49 -11.52 -5.82
N ILE A 178 -0.78 -11.33 -6.18
CA ILE A 178 -1.80 -12.39 -6.23
C ILE A 178 -2.09 -12.70 -7.71
N LYS A 179 -2.02 -13.97 -8.07
CA LYS A 179 -2.27 -14.46 -9.43
C LYS A 179 -3.25 -15.62 -9.41
N GLU A 180 -4.03 -15.75 -10.48
CA GLU A 180 -4.90 -16.90 -10.68
C GLU A 180 -4.10 -18.11 -11.16
N LYS A 181 -4.40 -19.30 -10.65
CA LYS A 181 -3.65 -20.53 -10.91
C LYS A 181 -3.75 -20.99 -12.36
N ASP A 182 -4.92 -20.84 -12.97
CA ASP A 182 -5.19 -21.35 -14.33
C ASP A 182 -4.55 -20.46 -15.40
N THR A 183 -4.69 -19.15 -15.26
CA THR A 183 -4.28 -18.18 -16.28
C THR A 183 -2.93 -17.52 -15.99
N MET A 184 -2.44 -17.61 -14.74
CA MET A 184 -1.30 -16.84 -14.22
C MET A 184 -1.47 -15.32 -14.32
N PHE A 185 -2.67 -14.85 -14.66
CA PHE A 185 -2.99 -13.43 -14.70
C PHE A 185 -3.13 -12.87 -13.29
N PRO A 186 -2.82 -11.57 -13.12
CA PRO A 186 -2.99 -10.91 -11.84
C PRO A 186 -4.45 -10.92 -11.39
N LEU A 187 -4.67 -11.20 -10.11
CA LEU A 187 -6.00 -11.16 -9.52
C LEU A 187 -6.32 -9.74 -9.04
N SER A 188 -6.92 -8.95 -9.91
CA SER A 188 -7.25 -7.55 -9.66
C SER A 188 -8.25 -7.37 -8.52
N PHE A 189 -8.00 -6.40 -7.65
CA PHE A 189 -8.91 -6.01 -6.55
C PHE A 189 -9.29 -7.14 -5.58
N ALA A 190 -8.47 -8.19 -5.48
CA ALA A 190 -8.65 -9.22 -4.47
C ALA A 190 -8.41 -8.68 -3.05
N VAL A 191 -9.11 -9.23 -2.06
CA VAL A 191 -8.98 -8.83 -0.66
C VAL A 191 -8.10 -9.84 0.06
N VAL A 192 -6.98 -9.35 0.59
CA VAL A 192 -6.08 -10.10 1.48
C VAL A 192 -6.53 -9.84 2.91
N ARG A 193 -7.19 -10.81 3.54
CA ARG A 193 -7.61 -10.77 4.94
C ARG A 193 -6.60 -11.49 5.82
N VAL A 194 -6.21 -10.87 6.93
CA VAL A 194 -5.20 -11.40 7.85
C VAL A 194 -5.83 -11.74 9.20
N PHE A 195 -5.51 -12.94 9.68
CA PHE A 195 -6.00 -13.49 10.93
C PHE A 195 -4.84 -13.90 11.84
N ALA A 196 -5.01 -13.73 13.15
CA ALA A 196 -4.06 -14.25 14.13
C ALA A 196 -4.11 -15.79 14.12
N LYS A 197 -2.98 -16.44 14.43
CA LYS A 197 -2.96 -17.89 14.65
C LYS A 197 -4.02 -18.31 15.69
N GLY A 198 -4.93 -19.21 15.29
CA GLY A 198 -5.99 -19.73 16.15
C GLY A 198 -7.15 -18.75 16.43
N GLY A 199 -7.10 -17.52 15.92
CA GLY A 199 -8.19 -16.55 16.02
C GLY A 199 -9.13 -16.65 14.82
N THR A 200 -10.43 -16.48 15.05
CA THR A 200 -11.44 -16.41 13.98
C THR A 200 -11.74 -14.97 13.54
N LYS A 201 -11.33 -13.98 14.33
CA LYS A 201 -11.54 -12.56 14.06
C LYS A 201 -10.46 -12.03 13.13
N GLU A 202 -10.88 -11.34 12.08
CA GLU A 202 -10.00 -10.61 11.19
C GLU A 202 -9.30 -9.48 11.95
N ILE A 203 -7.97 -9.39 11.81
CA ILE A 203 -7.20 -8.29 12.39
C ILE A 203 -7.29 -7.07 11.49
N PHE A 204 -7.07 -7.28 10.19
CA PHE A 204 -7.17 -6.25 9.16
C PHE A 204 -7.18 -6.92 7.76
N HIS A 205 -7.52 -6.14 6.75
CA HIS A 205 -7.44 -6.53 5.34
C HIS A 205 -6.75 -5.48 4.47
N ARG A 206 -6.37 -5.90 3.26
CA ARG A 206 -5.85 -5.05 2.19
C ARG A 206 -6.45 -5.45 0.86
N VAL A 207 -6.74 -4.46 0.02
CA VAL A 207 -7.25 -4.69 -1.33
C VAL A 207 -6.13 -4.52 -2.34
N ALA A 208 -5.92 -5.54 -3.17
CA ALA A 208 -4.91 -5.53 -4.23
C ALA A 208 -5.25 -4.49 -5.31
N ASP A 209 -4.24 -4.05 -6.06
CA ASP A 209 -4.42 -3.16 -7.20
C ASP A 209 -4.92 -3.91 -8.46
N LYS A 210 -5.07 -3.19 -9.57
CA LYS A 210 -5.42 -3.73 -10.91
C LYS A 210 -4.39 -4.72 -11.49
N TYR A 211 -3.22 -4.84 -10.87
CA TYR A 211 -2.15 -5.75 -11.24
C TYR A 211 -1.94 -6.85 -10.19
N GLY A 212 -2.86 -6.99 -9.22
CA GLY A 212 -2.80 -7.99 -8.16
C GLY A 212 -1.71 -7.70 -7.12
N ASN A 213 -1.05 -6.54 -7.16
CA ASN A 213 -0.08 -6.17 -6.14
C ASN A 213 -0.81 -5.74 -4.87
N TYR A 214 -0.30 -6.14 -3.71
CA TYR A 214 -0.80 -5.69 -2.42
C TYR A 214 0.36 -5.29 -1.52
N TYR A 215 0.11 -4.27 -0.70
CA TYR A 215 1.03 -3.81 0.33
C TYR A 215 0.42 -4.02 1.71
N CYS A 216 1.10 -4.80 2.54
CA CYS A 216 0.53 -5.31 3.77
C CYS A 216 1.56 -5.24 4.90
N LEU A 217 1.38 -4.22 5.76
CA LEU A 217 2.21 -3.98 6.94
C LEU A 217 1.60 -4.68 8.14
N ILE A 218 2.36 -5.58 8.76
CA ILE A 218 1.90 -6.41 9.87
C ILE A 218 3.00 -6.55 10.89
N PRO A 219 2.73 -6.36 12.20
CA PRO A 219 3.71 -6.64 13.24
C PRO A 219 4.25 -8.07 13.15
N LYS A 220 5.47 -8.27 13.66
CA LYS A 220 6.09 -9.59 13.70
C LYS A 220 5.21 -10.57 14.48
N GLY A 221 4.96 -11.75 13.94
CA GLY A 221 4.06 -12.73 14.54
C GLY A 221 3.66 -13.85 13.59
N GLU A 222 2.75 -14.71 14.06
CA GLU A 222 2.20 -15.83 13.29
C GLU A 222 0.76 -15.53 12.88
N TYR A 223 0.51 -15.61 11.58
CA TYR A 223 -0.78 -15.28 10.97
C TYR A 223 -1.14 -16.30 9.90
N TYR A 224 -2.42 -16.46 9.63
CA TYR A 224 -2.87 -17.08 8.39
C TYR A 224 -3.67 -16.07 7.57
N ILE A 225 -3.70 -16.29 6.26
CA ILE A 225 -4.25 -15.34 5.30
C ILE A 225 -5.37 -16.00 4.53
N LYS A 226 -6.43 -15.23 4.30
CA LYS A 226 -7.49 -15.58 3.36
C LYS A 226 -7.47 -14.59 2.21
N ILE A 227 -7.62 -15.10 0.99
CA ILE A 227 -7.72 -14.27 -0.21
C ILE A 227 -9.12 -14.45 -0.77
N ASP A 228 -9.82 -13.33 -0.89
CA ASP A 228 -11.15 -13.28 -1.49
C ASP A 228 -11.08 -12.63 -2.87
N LYS A 229 -11.65 -13.31 -3.86
CA LYS A 229 -11.78 -12.84 -5.24
C LYS A 229 -13.01 -11.95 -5.37
N LYS A 230 -12.87 -10.85 -6.11
CA LYS A 230 -13.99 -9.99 -6.49
C LYS A 230 -14.77 -10.65 -7.64
N ASN A 231 -16.06 -10.85 -7.45
CA ASN A 231 -16.98 -11.39 -8.45
C ASN A 231 -17.57 -10.28 -9.33
N ASN A 232 -18.21 -10.67 -10.43
CA ASN A 232 -18.85 -9.73 -11.37
C ASN A 232 -20.03 -8.96 -10.76
N ASP A 233 -20.64 -9.50 -9.71
CA ASP A 233 -21.72 -8.89 -8.93
C ASP A 233 -21.22 -7.98 -7.79
N GLU A 234 -19.91 -7.68 -7.78
CA GLU A 234 -19.20 -6.94 -6.72
C GLU A 234 -19.10 -7.65 -5.35
N SER A 235 -19.60 -8.88 -5.24
CA SER A 235 -19.41 -9.70 -4.04
C SER A 235 -17.98 -10.26 -3.96
N TYR A 236 -17.62 -10.76 -2.78
CA TYR A 236 -16.32 -11.37 -2.53
C TYR A 236 -16.47 -12.82 -2.10
N THR A 237 -15.73 -13.72 -2.74
CA THR A 237 -15.71 -15.15 -2.41
C THR A 237 -14.32 -15.59 -2.03
N ASN A 238 -14.21 -16.37 -0.96
CA ASN A 238 -12.93 -16.92 -0.54
C ASN A 238 -12.44 -17.94 -1.56
N VAL A 239 -11.27 -17.69 -2.14
CA VAL A 239 -10.62 -18.57 -3.13
C VAL A 239 -9.39 -19.27 -2.57
N TYR A 240 -8.82 -18.74 -1.49
CA TYR A 240 -7.62 -19.32 -0.89
C TYR A 240 -7.54 -19.05 0.61
N THR A 241 -7.02 -20.03 1.34
CA THR A 241 -6.62 -19.93 2.74
C THR A 241 -5.22 -20.50 2.88
N SER A 242 -4.29 -19.69 3.39
CA SER A 242 -2.91 -20.11 3.61
C SER A 242 -2.77 -20.94 4.88
N GLU A 243 -1.71 -21.74 4.96
CA GLU A 243 -1.19 -22.22 6.24
C GLU A 243 -0.66 -21.04 7.09
N ASN A 244 -0.25 -21.33 8.33
CA ASN A 244 0.33 -20.33 9.22
C ASN A 244 1.68 -19.84 8.65
N LEU A 245 1.83 -18.52 8.61
CA LEU A 245 2.99 -17.81 8.11
C LEU A 245 3.63 -17.02 9.24
N VAL A 246 4.95 -17.12 9.37
CA VAL A 246 5.74 -16.35 10.31
C VAL A 246 6.22 -15.06 9.65
N ILE A 247 5.71 -13.91 10.08
CA ILE A 247 6.12 -12.60 9.58
C ILE A 247 7.29 -12.08 10.41
N LYS A 248 8.47 -11.94 9.79
CA LYS A 248 9.71 -11.51 10.46
C LYS A 248 10.05 -10.04 10.30
N ASN A 249 9.67 -9.43 9.16
CA ASN A 249 10.16 -8.11 8.75
C ASN A 249 9.12 -7.00 8.81
N GLY A 250 7.98 -7.24 9.47
CA GLY A 250 6.93 -6.22 9.57
C GLY A 250 6.08 -6.06 8.30
N ILE A 251 6.34 -6.86 7.26
CA ILE A 251 5.72 -6.76 5.93
C ILE A 251 5.41 -8.15 5.42
N LEU A 252 4.23 -8.31 4.85
CA LEU A 252 3.84 -9.47 4.06
C LEU A 252 4.09 -9.15 2.57
N ASN A 253 5.12 -9.79 2.00
CA ASN A 253 5.58 -9.59 0.62
C ASN A 253 5.59 -10.90 -0.20
N LYS A 254 4.78 -11.88 0.21
CA LYS A 254 4.72 -13.21 -0.41
C LYS A 254 3.82 -13.19 -1.65
N ASP A 255 4.21 -13.92 -2.68
CA ASP A 255 3.32 -14.11 -3.83
C ASP A 255 2.36 -15.26 -3.56
N PHE A 256 1.12 -15.06 -3.95
CA PHE A 256 0.06 -16.06 -3.85
C PHE A 256 -0.43 -16.42 -5.25
N VAL A 257 -0.53 -17.72 -5.49
CA VAL A 257 -1.17 -18.27 -6.68
C VAL A 257 -2.39 -19.01 -6.19
N VAL A 258 -3.56 -18.54 -6.60
CA VAL A 258 -4.88 -18.95 -6.09
C VAL A 258 -5.74 -19.54 -7.19
#